data_AF-A0A2U3B2E2-F1
#
_entry.id   AF-A0A2U3B2E2-F1
#
_cell.length_a   1.000
_cell.length_b   1.000
_cell.length_c   1.000
_cell.angle_alpha   90.00
_cell.angle_beta   90.00
_cell.angle_gamma   90.00
#
_symmetry.space_group_name_H-M   'P 1'
#
loop_
_entity.id
_entity.type
_entity.pdbx_description
1 polymer ?
#
loop_
_entity_poly.entity_id
_entity_poly.type
_entity_poly.pdbx_seq_one_letter_code
_entity_poly.pdbx_strand_id
1 'polypeptide(L)'
;MKKINKLLFLFALCTGVITTSCSEDDYTGDSMINFTAPTVALASSSAVDVPESMIDPGDGYDVSVTVSIPEAVKADIYIPLVKTGGTIGSDYYELGTIALAAGSTSGTGVVTVWDSGMAGAKTLQVGASDNVANANVNDFTVSINLVDDTLNSVLDWSGEVVSGGNTYSLCDVDFDLLVMDSMGNDTGIYDAATGDCPEYLNFDSTLADGVYTLVVSLYDNPLSSLGLGAEMPVTLNYNGSANGTIILDDYTTNSTSGDIEVATVTKNGFSFTVTPL
;
A
#
# COMPACT_ATOMS: atom_id res chain seq x y z
N MET A 1 -15.90 88.96 33.98
CA MET A 1 -15.58 88.04 32.87
C MET A 1 -15.33 86.65 33.43
N LYS A 2 -16.33 85.74 33.48
CA LYS A 2 -16.14 84.38 34.04
C LYS A 2 -17.16 83.31 33.58
N LYS A 3 -18.10 83.64 32.68
CA LYS A 3 -19.19 82.74 32.27
C LYS A 3 -19.10 82.20 30.84
N ILE A 4 -18.17 82.70 30.01
CA ILE A 4 -18.04 82.30 28.60
C ILE A 4 -17.26 80.99 28.40
N ASN A 5 -16.36 80.62 29.32
CA ASN A 5 -15.49 79.44 29.14
C ASN A 5 -16.17 78.11 29.50
N LYS A 6 -17.33 78.12 30.18
CA LYS A 6 -18.08 76.89 30.48
C LYS A 6 -18.98 76.43 29.32
N LEU A 7 -19.36 77.35 28.44
CA LEU A 7 -20.24 77.04 27.30
C LEU A 7 -19.47 76.42 26.12
N LEU A 8 -18.21 76.81 25.92
CA LEU A 8 -17.35 76.25 24.87
C LEU A 8 -16.95 74.78 25.15
N PHE A 9 -16.74 74.41 26.42
CA PHE A 9 -16.38 73.03 26.79
C PHE A 9 -17.56 72.05 26.64
N LEU A 10 -18.80 72.52 26.83
CA LEU A 10 -20.00 71.68 26.68
C LEU A 10 -20.33 71.44 25.20
N PHE A 11 -20.03 72.40 24.32
CA PHE A 11 -20.26 72.24 22.88
C PHE A 11 -19.21 71.34 22.20
N ALA A 12 -17.96 71.34 22.70
CA ALA A 12 -16.89 70.47 22.19
C ALA A 12 -17.02 69.00 22.66
N LEU A 13 -17.67 68.75 23.80
CA LEU A 13 -17.92 67.39 24.27
C LEU A 13 -19.10 66.72 23.53
N CYS A 14 -20.06 67.51 23.04
CA CYS A 14 -21.22 66.99 22.31
C CYS A 14 -20.92 66.68 20.83
N THR A 15 -19.91 67.28 20.21
CA THR A 15 -19.55 66.99 18.80
C THR A 15 -18.59 65.80 18.64
N GLY A 16 -17.92 65.36 19.71
CA GLY A 16 -16.98 64.22 19.67
C GLY A 16 -17.62 62.84 19.81
N VAL A 17 -18.91 62.75 20.14
CA VAL A 17 -19.58 61.48 20.50
C VAL A 17 -20.54 60.98 19.41
N ILE A 18 -20.66 61.66 18.25
CA ILE A 18 -21.71 61.34 17.25
C ILE A 18 -21.14 60.78 15.92
N THR A 19 -19.90 60.30 15.88
CA THR A 19 -19.36 59.65 14.64
C THR A 19 -18.82 58.23 14.85
N THR A 20 -19.02 57.62 16.01
CA THR A 20 -18.98 56.15 16.10
C THR A 20 -20.34 55.61 15.70
N SER A 21 -20.71 55.73 14.43
CA SER A 21 -21.74 54.86 13.87
C SER A 21 -21.16 53.46 13.83
N CYS A 22 -21.25 52.74 14.96
CA CYS A 22 -21.43 51.30 14.86
C CYS A 22 -22.68 51.15 13.99
N SER A 23 -22.55 50.57 12.81
CA SER A 23 -23.70 50.11 12.04
C SER A 23 -24.53 49.26 13.00
N GLU A 24 -25.71 49.77 13.38
CA GLU A 24 -26.60 49.07 14.28
C GLU A 24 -26.95 47.74 13.61
N ASP A 25 -26.74 46.66 14.37
CA ASP A 25 -27.29 45.35 14.09
C ASP A 25 -28.81 45.50 14.05
N ASP A 26 -29.43 45.27 12.89
CA ASP A 26 -30.89 45.19 12.79
C ASP A 26 -31.27 43.97 13.64
N TYR A 27 -31.69 44.21 14.90
CA TYR A 27 -32.05 43.28 15.99
C TYR A 27 -33.11 42.21 15.61
N THR A 28 -32.91 41.53 14.49
CA THR A 28 -33.69 40.45 13.89
C THR A 28 -33.26 39.11 14.49
N GLY A 29 -32.07 39.06 15.09
CA GLY A 29 -31.45 37.82 15.57
C GLY A 29 -30.77 37.01 14.47
N ASP A 30 -30.74 37.53 13.24
CA ASP A 30 -30.05 36.90 12.12
C ASP A 30 -28.55 37.15 12.20
N SER A 31 -27.76 36.16 11.80
CA SER A 31 -26.30 36.28 11.78
C SER A 31 -25.87 37.33 10.75
N MET A 32 -25.21 38.40 11.22
CA MET A 32 -24.56 39.41 10.37
C MET A 32 -23.29 38.88 9.67
N ILE A 33 -22.91 37.61 9.89
CA ILE A 33 -21.78 36.97 9.20
C ILE A 33 -22.24 36.61 7.79
N ASN A 34 -21.74 37.36 6.81
CA ASN A 34 -21.89 36.98 5.41
C ASN A 34 -21.04 35.73 5.15
N PHE A 35 -21.69 34.58 5.02
CA PHE A 35 -21.03 33.30 4.79
C PHE A 35 -21.17 32.91 3.31
N THR A 36 -20.04 32.87 2.62
CA THR A 36 -19.95 32.30 1.27
C THR A 36 -19.31 30.92 1.38
N ALA A 37 -20.01 29.88 0.94
CA ALA A 37 -19.45 28.53 0.92
C ALA A 37 -18.21 28.47 0.00
N PRO A 38 -17.01 28.13 0.53
CA PRO A 38 -15.81 28.04 -0.26
C PRO A 38 -15.89 26.84 -1.20
N THR A 39 -15.14 26.90 -2.30
CA THR A 39 -14.93 25.73 -3.16
C THR A 39 -13.77 24.91 -2.64
N VAL A 40 -14.03 23.64 -2.34
CA VAL A 40 -13.04 22.66 -1.87
C VAL A 40 -12.46 21.92 -3.07
N ALA A 41 -11.14 21.77 -3.09
CA ALA A 41 -10.41 21.00 -4.09
C ALA A 41 -9.51 19.95 -3.44
N LEU A 42 -9.30 18.82 -4.12
CA LEU A 42 -8.33 17.81 -3.71
C LEU A 42 -6.92 18.41 -3.75
N ALA A 43 -6.17 18.20 -2.67
CA ALA A 43 -4.79 18.66 -2.51
C ALA A 43 -3.78 17.51 -2.40
N SER A 44 -4.23 16.30 -2.02
CA SER A 44 -3.41 15.08 -2.06
C SER A 44 -3.32 14.49 -3.47
N SER A 45 -2.50 13.45 -3.63
CA SER A 45 -2.44 12.67 -4.87
C SER A 45 -3.81 12.06 -5.20
N SER A 46 -4.12 11.97 -6.49
CA SER A 46 -5.31 11.25 -6.98
C SER A 46 -5.10 9.74 -7.11
N ALA A 47 -3.86 9.27 -6.98
CA ALA A 47 -3.52 7.85 -6.96
C ALA A 47 -2.46 7.54 -5.89
N VAL A 48 -2.65 6.46 -5.14
CA VAL A 48 -1.75 5.97 -4.11
C VAL A 48 -1.65 4.46 -4.25
N ASP A 49 -0.43 3.94 -4.44
CA ASP A 49 -0.16 2.51 -4.40
C ASP A 49 0.23 2.12 -2.97
N VAL A 50 -0.45 1.12 -2.42
CA VAL A 50 -0.24 0.58 -1.08
C VAL A 50 0.20 -0.87 -1.24
N PRO A 51 1.45 -1.20 -0.89
CA PRO A 51 1.93 -2.59 -0.93
C PRO A 51 1.21 -3.42 0.12
N GLU A 52 0.73 -4.60 -0.25
CA GLU A 52 -0.01 -5.46 0.69
C GLU A 52 0.85 -5.90 1.87
N SER A 53 2.16 -6.12 1.68
CA SER A 53 3.09 -6.44 2.77
C SER A 53 3.22 -5.35 3.84
N MET A 54 2.84 -4.10 3.52
CA MET A 54 2.87 -2.97 4.44
C MET A 54 1.59 -2.81 5.26
N ILE A 55 0.54 -3.59 4.95
CA ILE A 55 -0.73 -3.51 5.66
C ILE A 55 -0.64 -4.39 6.90
N ASP A 56 -0.71 -3.76 8.07
CA ASP A 56 -0.72 -4.52 9.33
C ASP A 56 -2.06 -5.27 9.49
N PRO A 57 -2.07 -6.58 9.75
CA PRO A 57 -3.32 -7.34 9.91
C PRO A 57 -4.20 -6.90 11.10
N GLY A 58 -3.62 -6.23 12.10
CA GLY A 58 -4.30 -5.72 13.28
C GLY A 58 -4.66 -4.23 13.22
N ASP A 59 -3.81 -3.43 12.56
CA ASP A 59 -3.93 -1.96 12.55
C ASP A 59 -4.25 -1.35 11.16
N GLY A 60 -4.17 -2.13 10.09
CA GLY A 60 -4.44 -1.68 8.72
C GLY A 60 -3.36 -0.75 8.17
N TYR A 61 -3.70 -0.03 7.08
CA TYR A 61 -2.87 1.00 6.49
C TYR A 61 -3.67 2.27 6.22
N ASP A 62 -3.18 3.41 6.74
CA ASP A 62 -3.85 4.69 6.65
C ASP A 62 -3.38 5.51 5.44
N VAL A 63 -4.32 5.81 4.53
CA VAL A 63 -4.12 6.74 3.42
C VAL A 63 -4.75 8.09 3.77
N SER A 64 -3.92 9.13 3.83
CA SER A 64 -4.39 10.50 4.08
C SER A 64 -4.94 11.16 2.81
N VAL A 65 -6.18 11.63 2.87
CA VAL A 65 -6.84 12.43 1.83
C VAL A 65 -6.91 13.86 2.30
N THR A 66 -6.24 14.76 1.58
CA THR A 66 -6.15 16.18 1.95
C THR A 66 -6.87 17.03 0.92
N VAL A 67 -7.63 18.01 1.40
CA VAL A 67 -8.29 19.02 0.56
C VAL A 67 -7.85 20.41 0.99
N SER A 68 -8.06 21.38 0.10
CA SER A 68 -7.80 22.79 0.36
C SER A 68 -8.92 23.69 -0.11
N ILE A 69 -8.98 24.87 0.52
CA ILE A 69 -9.80 26.01 0.13
C ILE A 69 -8.90 27.24 -0.03
N PRO A 70 -9.26 28.21 -0.89
CA PRO A 70 -8.38 29.35 -1.20
C PRO A 70 -8.22 30.33 -0.01
N GLU A 71 -9.24 30.45 0.83
CA GLU A 71 -9.27 31.37 1.97
C GLU A 71 -9.92 30.71 3.18
N ALA A 72 -9.44 31.06 4.38
CA ALA A 72 -9.95 30.51 5.63
C ALA A 72 -11.39 30.96 5.90
N VAL A 73 -12.23 30.03 6.35
CA VAL A 73 -13.63 30.29 6.70
C VAL A 73 -13.85 30.27 8.21
N LYS A 74 -14.99 30.83 8.65
CA LYS A 74 -15.33 30.95 10.08
C LYS A 74 -16.10 29.75 10.65
N ALA A 75 -16.38 28.75 9.82
CA ALA A 75 -17.12 27.54 10.21
C ALA A 75 -16.29 26.31 9.85
N ASP A 76 -16.44 25.26 10.65
CA ASP A 76 -15.85 23.97 10.34
C ASP A 76 -16.54 23.37 9.10
N ILE A 77 -15.75 22.68 8.27
CA ILE A 77 -16.22 21.92 7.12
C ILE A 77 -15.89 20.45 7.37
N TYR A 78 -16.89 19.60 7.25
CA TYR A 78 -16.76 18.15 7.38
C TYR A 78 -17.20 17.50 6.06
N ILE A 79 -16.29 16.77 5.41
CA ILE A 79 -16.54 16.11 4.13
C ILE A 79 -16.44 14.60 4.36
N PRO A 80 -17.57 13.89 4.51
CA PRO A 80 -17.58 12.44 4.56
C PRO A 80 -16.99 11.86 3.26
N LEU A 81 -16.09 10.90 3.41
CA LEU A 81 -15.56 10.14 2.28
C LEU A 81 -16.52 9.00 1.94
N VAL A 82 -16.72 8.77 0.64
CA VAL A 82 -17.59 7.69 0.13
C VAL A 82 -16.86 6.88 -0.92
N LYS A 83 -17.14 5.58 -0.98
CA LYS A 83 -16.67 4.73 -2.07
C LYS A 83 -17.44 5.10 -3.34
N THR A 84 -16.71 5.48 -4.39
CA THR A 84 -17.26 5.81 -5.71
C THR A 84 -17.04 4.69 -6.73
N GLY A 85 -16.12 3.76 -6.46
CA GLY A 85 -15.79 2.66 -7.34
C GLY A 85 -14.69 1.74 -6.81
N GLY A 86 -14.18 0.87 -7.68
CA GLY A 86 -13.11 -0.09 -7.36
C GLY A 86 -13.59 -1.47 -6.93
N THR A 87 -12.65 -2.41 -6.85
CA THR A 87 -12.85 -3.84 -6.61
C THR A 87 -12.79 -4.27 -5.14
N ILE A 88 -12.28 -3.41 -4.25
CA ILE A 88 -12.16 -3.74 -2.81
C ILE A 88 -13.56 -3.84 -2.16
N GLY A 89 -13.78 -4.91 -1.40
CA GLY A 89 -15.02 -5.16 -0.65
C GLY A 89 -15.13 -4.25 0.59
N SER A 90 -16.36 -4.02 1.06
CA SER A 90 -16.63 -3.12 2.21
C SER A 90 -15.97 -3.55 3.52
N ASP A 91 -15.64 -4.83 3.66
CA ASP A 91 -15.03 -5.37 4.87
C ASP A 91 -13.52 -5.06 4.95
N TYR A 92 -12.94 -4.50 3.89
CA TYR A 92 -11.50 -4.27 3.74
C TYR A 92 -11.10 -2.80 3.71
N TYR A 93 -12.01 -1.91 4.09
CA TYR A 93 -11.67 -0.50 4.27
C TYR A 93 -12.60 0.20 5.27
N GLU A 94 -12.10 1.29 5.85
CA GLU A 94 -12.88 2.27 6.60
C GLU A 94 -12.71 3.66 5.98
N LEU A 95 -13.83 4.36 5.79
CA LEU A 95 -13.84 5.71 5.22
C LEU A 95 -14.02 6.72 6.34
N GLY A 96 -13.03 7.58 6.51
CA GLY A 96 -13.10 8.69 7.45
C GLY A 96 -13.90 9.88 6.92
N THR A 97 -13.83 10.96 7.68
CA THR A 97 -14.35 12.28 7.30
C THR A 97 -13.20 13.25 7.27
N ILE A 98 -13.07 14.01 6.19
CA ILE A 98 -12.11 15.12 6.14
C ILE A 98 -12.66 16.23 7.02
N ALA A 99 -11.88 16.66 8.01
CA ALA A 99 -12.20 17.79 8.86
C ALA A 99 -11.31 18.99 8.50
N LEU A 100 -11.94 20.10 8.16
CA LEU A 100 -11.27 21.39 7.95
C LEU A 100 -11.81 22.36 9.01
N ALA A 101 -10.98 22.64 10.01
CA ALA A 101 -11.34 23.51 11.11
C ALA A 101 -11.48 24.98 10.67
N ALA A 102 -12.36 25.73 11.33
CA ALA A 102 -12.52 27.16 11.14
C ALA A 102 -11.17 27.89 11.31
N GLY A 103 -10.86 28.79 10.39
CA GLY A 103 -9.59 29.49 10.33
C GLY A 103 -8.48 28.76 9.54
N SER A 104 -8.68 27.49 9.16
CA SER A 104 -7.74 26.73 8.33
C SER A 104 -8.08 26.85 6.84
N THR A 105 -7.07 26.59 5.99
CA THR A 105 -7.23 26.49 4.52
C THR A 105 -7.07 25.07 4.00
N SER A 106 -6.77 24.11 4.86
CA SER A 106 -6.64 22.69 4.52
C SER A 106 -7.26 21.82 5.59
N GLY A 107 -7.77 20.66 5.16
CA GLY A 107 -8.29 19.62 6.04
C GLY A 107 -7.84 18.25 5.53
N THR A 108 -7.74 17.30 6.45
CA THR A 108 -7.32 15.93 6.16
C THR A 108 -8.32 14.95 6.74
N GLY A 109 -8.64 13.92 5.97
CA GLY A 109 -9.34 12.72 6.41
C GLY A 109 -8.46 11.51 6.14
N VAL A 110 -8.81 10.39 6.75
CA VAL A 110 -8.08 9.13 6.62
C VAL A 110 -8.99 8.10 5.98
N VAL A 111 -8.43 7.29 5.09
CA VAL A 111 -9.00 6.05 4.59
C VAL A 111 -8.10 4.93 5.09
N THR A 112 -8.63 4.06 5.94
CA THR A 112 -7.90 2.88 6.41
C THR A 112 -8.23 1.72 5.48
N VAL A 113 -7.21 1.01 5.00
CA VAL A 113 -7.37 -0.23 4.23
C VAL A 113 -6.86 -1.41 5.04
N TRP A 114 -7.53 -2.56 4.93
CA TRP A 114 -7.18 -3.78 5.65
C TRP A 114 -6.64 -4.83 4.69
N ASP A 115 -5.78 -5.71 5.22
CA ASP A 115 -5.26 -6.84 4.45
C ASP A 115 -6.46 -7.68 3.96
N SER A 116 -6.54 -7.81 2.64
CA SER A 116 -7.65 -8.51 2.02
C SER A 116 -7.46 -10.01 1.96
N GLY A 117 -6.25 -10.50 2.28
CA GLY A 117 -5.86 -11.92 2.24
C GLY A 117 -6.13 -12.58 0.88
N MET A 118 -6.29 -11.77 -0.16
CA MET A 118 -6.79 -12.19 -1.47
C MET A 118 -5.78 -11.77 -2.52
N ALA A 119 -5.23 -12.76 -3.22
CA ALA A 119 -4.26 -12.57 -4.27
C ALA A 119 -4.73 -11.60 -5.37
N GLY A 120 -3.81 -10.76 -5.83
CA GLY A 120 -3.95 -9.91 -7.00
C GLY A 120 -4.35 -8.46 -6.70
N ALA A 121 -3.97 -7.57 -7.63
CA ALA A 121 -4.16 -6.13 -7.46
C ALA A 121 -5.63 -5.73 -7.28
N LYS A 122 -5.90 -4.87 -6.29
CA LYS A 122 -7.23 -4.34 -6.02
C LYS A 122 -7.23 -2.83 -5.96
N THR A 123 -8.42 -2.26 -6.18
CA THR A 123 -8.58 -0.80 -6.21
C THR A 123 -9.75 -0.36 -5.35
N LEU A 124 -9.56 0.74 -4.62
CA LEU A 124 -10.63 1.49 -3.95
C LEU A 124 -10.64 2.90 -4.53
N GLN A 125 -11.79 3.33 -5.05
CA GLN A 125 -11.97 4.72 -5.49
C GLN A 125 -12.81 5.44 -4.45
N VAL A 126 -12.28 6.56 -3.94
CA VAL A 126 -12.86 7.37 -2.88
C VAL A 126 -13.14 8.77 -3.38
N GLY A 127 -14.33 9.28 -3.10
CA GLY A 127 -14.72 10.68 -3.36
C GLY A 127 -15.37 11.31 -2.13
N ALA A 128 -15.91 12.51 -2.30
CA ALA A 128 -16.72 13.17 -1.29
C ALA A 128 -18.19 12.73 -1.39
N SER A 129 -18.91 12.73 -0.26
CA SER A 129 -20.36 12.61 -0.25
C SER A 129 -21.02 13.84 -0.89
N ASP A 130 -22.22 13.67 -1.43
CA ASP A 130 -23.05 14.79 -1.88
C ASP A 130 -23.47 15.69 -0.70
N ASN A 131 -23.83 16.95 -1.02
CA ASN A 131 -24.45 17.91 -0.10
C ASN A 131 -23.65 18.22 1.18
N VAL A 132 -22.33 18.42 1.05
CA VAL A 132 -21.49 18.89 2.15
C VAL A 132 -21.95 20.25 2.66
N ALA A 133 -22.23 20.33 3.97
CA ALA A 133 -22.60 21.58 4.60
C ALA A 133 -21.43 22.58 4.57
N ASN A 134 -21.75 23.86 4.41
CA ASN A 134 -20.78 24.95 4.49
C ASN A 134 -19.68 24.92 3.41
N ALA A 135 -19.81 24.14 2.33
CA ALA A 135 -18.83 24.08 1.27
C ALA A 135 -19.45 23.67 -0.07
N ASN A 136 -18.82 24.09 -1.17
CA ASN A 136 -19.02 23.51 -2.49
C ASN A 136 -17.84 22.58 -2.77
N VAL A 137 -18.06 21.28 -2.91
CA VAL A 137 -16.97 20.33 -3.15
C VAL A 137 -16.88 20.05 -4.64
N ASN A 138 -15.72 20.27 -5.25
CA ASN A 138 -15.47 19.83 -6.61
C ASN A 138 -15.42 18.29 -6.64
N ASP A 139 -15.94 17.68 -7.70
CA ASP A 139 -15.80 16.25 -7.91
C ASP A 139 -14.31 15.87 -7.91
N PHE A 140 -13.96 14.93 -7.04
CA PHE A 140 -12.64 14.33 -7.01
C PHE A 140 -12.75 12.83 -6.80
N THR A 141 -11.70 12.13 -7.22
CA THR A 141 -11.56 10.70 -6.94
C THR A 141 -10.11 10.43 -6.60
N VAL A 142 -9.90 9.79 -5.45
CA VAL A 142 -8.62 9.23 -5.03
C VAL A 142 -8.69 7.73 -5.28
N SER A 143 -7.77 7.21 -6.08
CA SER A 143 -7.60 5.78 -6.32
C SER A 143 -6.53 5.23 -5.38
N ILE A 144 -6.92 4.31 -4.52
CA ILE A 144 -6.00 3.56 -3.65
C ILE A 144 -5.85 2.17 -4.28
N ASN A 145 -4.65 1.83 -4.73
CA ASN A 145 -4.36 0.57 -5.36
C ASN A 145 -3.60 -0.31 -4.36
N LEU A 146 -4.20 -1.43 -3.95
CA LEU A 146 -3.48 -2.47 -3.23
C LEU A 146 -2.68 -3.26 -4.25
N VAL A 147 -1.36 -3.25 -4.09
CA VAL A 147 -0.43 -3.95 -4.97
C VAL A 147 0.14 -5.13 -4.22
N ASP A 148 -0.05 -6.32 -4.79
CA ASP A 148 0.64 -7.53 -4.32
C ASP A 148 2.13 -7.36 -4.63
N ASP A 149 2.91 -7.21 -3.58
CA ASP A 149 4.33 -6.94 -3.59
C ASP A 149 5.14 -8.09 -3.01
N THR A 150 4.59 -9.29 -3.10
CA THR A 150 5.25 -10.52 -2.67
C THR A 150 5.44 -11.47 -3.85
N LEU A 151 6.54 -12.21 -3.84
CA LEU A 151 6.72 -13.37 -4.70
C LEU A 151 7.09 -14.56 -3.82
N ASN A 152 6.11 -15.43 -3.59
CA ASN A 152 6.29 -16.64 -2.79
C ASN A 152 6.61 -17.79 -3.74
N SER A 153 7.70 -18.49 -3.47
CA SER A 153 8.24 -19.58 -4.27
C SER A 153 8.39 -20.83 -3.41
N VAL A 154 8.05 -21.98 -3.99
CA VAL A 154 8.13 -23.30 -3.36
C VAL A 154 8.89 -24.23 -4.28
N LEU A 155 10.05 -24.70 -3.84
CA LEU A 155 10.83 -25.73 -4.51
C LEU A 155 10.46 -27.10 -3.90
N ASP A 156 9.81 -27.95 -4.67
CA ASP A 156 9.31 -29.26 -4.23
C ASP A 156 9.87 -30.37 -5.12
N TRP A 157 10.46 -31.37 -4.49
CA TRP A 157 10.95 -32.61 -5.11
C TRP A 157 10.46 -33.85 -4.36
N SER A 158 9.42 -33.70 -3.54
CA SER A 158 8.87 -34.77 -2.73
C SER A 158 8.42 -35.95 -3.59
N GLY A 159 8.69 -37.15 -3.09
CA GLY A 159 8.39 -38.39 -3.81
C GLY A 159 9.12 -39.58 -3.21
N GLU A 160 8.90 -40.74 -3.83
CA GLU A 160 9.51 -41.99 -3.39
C GLU A 160 9.96 -42.81 -4.60
N VAL A 161 11.06 -43.54 -4.43
CA VAL A 161 11.56 -44.51 -5.41
C VAL A 161 11.60 -45.89 -4.78
N VAL A 162 11.02 -46.88 -5.46
CA VAL A 162 11.01 -48.27 -5.00
C VAL A 162 11.99 -49.09 -5.84
N SER A 163 12.98 -49.71 -5.19
CA SER A 163 13.97 -50.56 -5.86
C SER A 163 14.42 -51.70 -4.95
N GLY A 164 14.52 -52.91 -5.51
CA GLY A 164 14.98 -54.09 -4.77
C GLY A 164 14.13 -54.47 -3.55
N GLY A 165 12.87 -54.00 -3.48
CA GLY A 165 11.99 -54.19 -2.33
C GLY A 165 12.14 -53.15 -1.21
N ASN A 166 13.06 -52.18 -1.36
CA ASN A 166 13.20 -51.03 -0.48
C ASN A 166 12.49 -49.80 -1.08
N THR A 167 12.03 -48.91 -0.20
CA THR A 167 11.48 -47.60 -0.57
C THR A 167 12.45 -46.52 -0.09
N TYR A 168 12.80 -45.59 -0.96
CA TYR A 168 13.71 -44.48 -0.70
C TYR A 168 12.94 -43.17 -0.85
N SER A 169 13.06 -42.29 0.14
CA SER A 169 12.44 -40.96 0.10
C SER A 169 13.29 -40.03 -0.76
N LEU A 170 12.67 -39.29 -1.67
CA LEU A 170 13.37 -38.25 -2.42
C LEU A 170 13.65 -37.01 -1.56
N CYS A 171 12.90 -36.80 -0.47
CA CYS A 171 13.20 -35.78 0.52
C CYS A 171 14.46 -36.06 1.35
N ASP A 172 15.13 -37.22 1.14
CA ASP A 172 16.48 -37.44 1.69
C ASP A 172 17.56 -36.70 0.86
N VAL A 173 17.21 -36.23 -0.34
CA VAL A 173 18.04 -35.37 -1.20
C VAL A 173 17.82 -33.91 -0.79
N ASP A 174 18.89 -33.13 -0.80
CA ASP A 174 18.93 -31.73 -0.40
C ASP A 174 19.11 -30.83 -1.65
N PHE A 175 18.10 -30.02 -1.92
CA PHE A 175 18.12 -29.02 -2.98
C PHE A 175 17.94 -27.63 -2.38
N ASP A 176 18.79 -26.71 -2.82
CA ASP A 176 18.67 -25.29 -2.50
C ASP A 176 18.05 -24.53 -3.69
N LEU A 177 17.31 -23.47 -3.39
CA LEU A 177 16.96 -22.41 -4.34
C LEU A 177 17.78 -21.15 -4.03
N LEU A 178 18.85 -20.96 -4.81
CA LEU A 178 19.75 -19.83 -4.68
C LEU A 178 19.24 -18.61 -5.47
N VAL A 179 19.49 -17.42 -4.93
CA VAL A 179 19.17 -16.15 -5.55
C VAL A 179 20.45 -15.41 -5.88
N MET A 180 20.75 -15.30 -7.17
CA MET A 180 21.93 -14.63 -7.69
C MET A 180 21.60 -13.20 -8.11
N ASP A 181 22.43 -12.23 -7.74
CA ASP A 181 22.34 -10.86 -8.23
C ASP A 181 22.71 -10.74 -9.72
N SER A 182 22.52 -9.56 -10.30
CA SER A 182 22.88 -9.28 -11.70
C SER A 182 24.36 -9.44 -12.05
N MET A 183 25.25 -9.55 -11.06
CA MET A 183 26.67 -9.83 -11.23
C MET A 183 27.01 -11.31 -11.08
N GLY A 184 26.02 -12.17 -10.81
CA GLY A 184 26.18 -13.59 -10.58
C GLY A 184 26.73 -13.93 -9.19
N ASN A 185 26.59 -13.02 -8.21
CA ASN A 185 26.90 -13.35 -6.81
C ASN A 185 25.64 -13.84 -6.11
N ASP A 186 25.79 -14.88 -5.32
CA ASP A 186 24.76 -15.32 -4.39
C ASP A 186 24.46 -14.20 -3.37
N THR A 187 23.17 -13.89 -3.19
CA THR A 187 22.73 -12.88 -2.24
C THR A 187 22.83 -13.36 -0.79
N GLY A 188 22.81 -14.67 -0.53
CA GLY A 188 23.03 -15.28 0.79
C GLY A 188 21.97 -14.98 1.86
N ILE A 189 20.94 -14.20 1.52
CA ILE A 189 19.91 -13.68 2.45
C ILE A 189 18.52 -14.16 2.04
N TYR A 190 18.32 -14.47 0.77
CA TYR A 190 17.04 -14.86 0.20
C TYR A 190 17.12 -16.26 -0.41
N ASP A 191 17.97 -17.14 0.10
CA ASP A 191 18.02 -18.50 -0.42
C ASP A 191 17.04 -19.37 0.35
N ALA A 192 16.37 -20.24 -0.37
CA ALA A 192 15.82 -21.43 0.24
C ALA A 192 17.01 -22.41 0.30
N ALA A 193 17.51 -22.66 1.52
CA ALA A 193 18.64 -23.54 1.80
C ALA A 193 18.56 -24.03 3.25
N THR A 194 17.40 -24.58 3.61
CA THR A 194 17.09 -25.06 4.98
C THR A 194 17.30 -26.56 5.12
N GLY A 195 17.41 -27.30 4.01
CA GLY A 195 17.41 -28.75 4.00
C GLY A 195 16.01 -29.35 4.20
N ASP A 196 14.97 -28.53 4.03
CA ASP A 196 13.57 -28.97 4.11
C ASP A 196 13.06 -29.45 2.75
N CYS A 197 12.03 -30.28 2.74
CA CYS A 197 11.37 -30.76 1.53
C CYS A 197 9.85 -30.61 1.71
N PRO A 198 9.20 -29.62 1.07
CA PRO A 198 9.76 -28.63 0.14
C PRO A 198 10.47 -27.46 0.83
N GLU A 199 11.20 -26.67 0.06
CA GLU A 199 11.76 -25.39 0.49
C GLU A 199 10.92 -24.19 0.05
N TYR A 200 11.05 -23.09 0.80
CA TYR A 200 10.25 -21.88 0.63
C TYR A 200 11.15 -20.64 0.51
N LEU A 201 10.87 -19.83 -0.48
CA LEU A 201 11.52 -18.54 -0.71
C LEU A 201 10.43 -17.47 -0.89
N ASN A 202 10.48 -16.40 -0.10
CA ASN A 202 9.60 -15.25 -0.27
C ASN A 202 10.43 -14.00 -0.57
N PHE A 203 10.17 -13.35 -1.70
CA PHE A 203 10.58 -11.97 -1.91
C PHE A 203 9.46 -11.02 -1.46
N ASP A 204 9.86 -9.88 -0.91
CA ASP A 204 8.97 -8.81 -0.48
C ASP A 204 9.49 -7.44 -0.94
N SER A 205 8.81 -6.37 -0.51
CA SER A 205 9.18 -4.99 -0.82
C SER A 205 10.57 -4.57 -0.35
N THR A 206 11.20 -5.30 0.58
CA THR A 206 12.53 -4.97 1.13
C THR A 206 13.68 -5.36 0.20
N LEU A 207 13.44 -6.29 -0.74
CA LEU A 207 14.42 -6.61 -1.78
C LEU A 207 14.71 -5.37 -2.63
N ALA A 208 15.96 -5.12 -3.02
CA ALA A 208 16.26 -3.98 -3.88
C ALA A 208 15.69 -4.18 -5.29
N ASP A 209 15.37 -3.08 -5.98
CA ASP A 209 15.00 -3.16 -7.39
C ASP A 209 16.20 -3.64 -8.22
N GLY A 210 15.94 -4.55 -9.15
CA GLY A 210 17.00 -5.21 -9.89
C GLY A 210 16.55 -6.47 -10.62
N VAL A 211 17.54 -7.15 -11.18
CA VAL A 211 17.38 -8.43 -11.87
C VAL A 211 18.14 -9.48 -11.07
N TYR A 212 17.45 -10.58 -10.79
CA TYR A 212 17.92 -11.72 -10.03
C TYR A 212 17.77 -13.00 -10.85
N THR A 213 18.70 -13.92 -10.71
CA THR A 213 18.59 -15.26 -11.31
C THR A 213 18.32 -16.27 -10.21
N LEU A 214 17.28 -17.09 -10.41
CA LEU A 214 16.99 -18.22 -9.54
C LEU A 214 17.76 -19.44 -10.05
N VAL A 215 18.47 -20.10 -9.16
CA VAL A 215 19.28 -21.29 -9.45
C VAL A 215 18.85 -22.41 -8.52
N VAL A 216 18.42 -23.53 -9.08
CA VAL A 216 18.24 -24.77 -8.31
C VAL A 216 19.60 -25.43 -8.20
N SER A 217 20.07 -25.65 -6.97
CA SER A 217 21.34 -26.31 -6.68
C SER A 217 21.09 -27.64 -6.00
N LEU A 218 21.70 -28.72 -6.51
CA LEU A 218 21.74 -30.00 -5.81
C LEU A 218 22.88 -29.96 -4.78
N TYR A 219 22.52 -29.67 -3.53
CA TYR A 219 23.46 -29.51 -2.43
C TYR A 219 24.01 -30.85 -1.92
N ASP A 220 23.12 -31.80 -1.62
CA ASP A 220 23.50 -33.15 -1.20
C ASP A 220 22.56 -34.21 -1.78
N ASN A 221 23.13 -35.36 -2.15
CA ASN A 221 22.35 -36.51 -2.61
C ASN A 221 22.92 -37.83 -2.05
N PRO A 222 22.40 -38.30 -0.90
CA PRO A 222 22.82 -39.58 -0.33
C PRO A 222 22.42 -40.79 -1.18
N LEU A 223 21.45 -40.64 -2.10
CA LEU A 223 20.98 -41.71 -2.98
C LEU A 223 21.91 -41.93 -4.19
N SER A 224 22.80 -40.99 -4.49
CA SER A 224 23.67 -40.98 -5.68
C SER A 224 24.51 -42.24 -5.87
N SER A 225 24.90 -42.88 -4.76
CA SER A 225 25.74 -44.09 -4.76
C SER A 225 24.96 -45.41 -4.90
N LEU A 226 23.63 -45.37 -4.82
CA LEU A 226 22.78 -46.56 -4.80
C LEU A 226 22.48 -47.12 -6.20
N GLY A 227 22.77 -46.34 -7.26
CA GLY A 227 22.58 -46.76 -8.65
C GLY A 227 21.10 -46.95 -9.04
N LEU A 228 20.19 -46.23 -8.40
CA LEU A 228 18.74 -46.32 -8.63
C LEU A 228 18.33 -45.76 -10.00
N GLY A 229 18.95 -44.66 -10.43
CA GLY A 229 18.72 -44.02 -11.74
C GLY A 229 17.31 -43.53 -12.03
N ALA A 230 16.49 -43.26 -11.00
CA ALA A 230 15.15 -42.72 -11.18
C ALA A 230 15.18 -41.19 -11.37
N GLU A 231 14.30 -40.65 -12.20
CA GLU A 231 14.11 -39.19 -12.35
C GLU A 231 13.55 -38.59 -11.05
N MET A 232 13.99 -37.37 -10.71
CA MET A 232 13.48 -36.63 -9.56
C MET A 232 12.45 -35.58 -10.02
N PRO A 233 11.26 -35.49 -9.38
CA PRO A 233 10.20 -34.60 -9.81
C PRO A 233 10.40 -33.18 -9.24
N VAL A 234 11.50 -32.51 -9.59
CA VAL A 234 11.83 -31.20 -9.04
C VAL A 234 10.95 -30.13 -9.71
N THR A 235 10.22 -29.37 -8.90
CA THR A 235 9.28 -28.35 -9.36
C THR A 235 9.45 -27.06 -8.57
N LEU A 236 9.50 -25.92 -9.27
CA LEU A 236 9.45 -24.60 -8.68
C LEU A 236 8.09 -23.97 -8.97
N ASN A 237 7.27 -23.82 -7.93
CA ASN A 237 5.98 -23.14 -8.00
C ASN A 237 6.14 -21.74 -7.43
N TYR A 238 5.65 -20.70 -8.12
CA TYR A 238 5.68 -19.33 -7.61
C TYR A 238 4.31 -18.66 -7.74
N ASN A 239 3.97 -17.81 -6.79
CA ASN A 239 2.72 -17.07 -6.70
C ASN A 239 2.91 -15.68 -6.06
N GLY A 240 1.87 -14.85 -6.12
CA GLY A 240 1.88 -13.45 -5.68
C GLY A 240 1.82 -12.51 -6.88
N SER A 241 2.74 -11.53 -6.97
CA SER A 241 2.84 -10.60 -8.10
C SER A 241 3.01 -11.31 -9.46
N ALA A 242 3.56 -12.53 -9.47
CA ALA A 242 3.63 -13.40 -10.63
C ALA A 242 3.24 -14.82 -10.24
N ASN A 243 2.72 -15.60 -11.21
CA ASN A 243 2.24 -16.95 -10.95
C ASN A 243 2.74 -17.92 -12.03
N GLY A 244 3.20 -19.10 -11.64
CA GLY A 244 3.64 -20.12 -12.59
C GLY A 244 4.29 -21.32 -11.92
N THR A 245 4.66 -22.28 -12.77
CA THR A 245 5.34 -23.52 -12.39
C THR A 245 6.45 -23.78 -13.40
N ILE A 246 7.63 -24.15 -12.89
CA ILE A 246 8.76 -24.64 -13.67
C ILE A 246 9.01 -26.08 -13.23
N ILE A 247 9.14 -26.99 -14.20
CA ILE A 247 9.44 -28.40 -13.97
C ILE A 247 10.86 -28.63 -14.46
N LEU A 248 11.69 -29.25 -13.63
CA LEU A 248 13.06 -29.61 -13.98
C LEU A 248 13.16 -31.13 -14.11
N ASP A 249 13.60 -31.59 -15.28
CA ASP A 249 13.76 -33.01 -15.60
C ASP A 249 15.25 -33.44 -15.64
N ASP A 250 16.14 -32.57 -15.13
CA ASP A 250 17.60 -32.72 -15.25
C ASP A 250 18.24 -33.56 -14.14
N TYR A 251 17.51 -33.81 -13.05
CA TYR A 251 18.02 -34.53 -11.89
C TYR A 251 17.52 -35.97 -11.83
N THR A 252 18.42 -36.87 -11.45
CA THR A 252 18.10 -38.26 -11.15
C THR A 252 18.66 -38.62 -9.78
N THR A 253 18.17 -39.69 -9.17
CA THR A 253 18.71 -40.23 -7.92
C THR A 253 20.20 -40.55 -8.00
N ASN A 254 20.81 -40.63 -9.18
CA ASN A 254 22.26 -40.85 -9.36
C ASN A 254 23.07 -39.54 -9.50
N SER A 255 22.41 -38.38 -9.60
CA SER A 255 23.09 -37.08 -9.72
C SER A 255 23.92 -36.79 -8.47
N THR A 256 25.16 -36.32 -8.64
CA THR A 256 26.09 -36.05 -7.51
C THR A 256 26.24 -34.58 -7.18
N SER A 257 25.83 -33.69 -8.08
CA SER A 257 25.90 -32.23 -8.00
C SER A 257 25.20 -31.65 -9.23
N GLY A 258 24.80 -30.38 -9.18
CA GLY A 258 24.37 -29.66 -10.38
C GLY A 258 23.59 -28.39 -10.05
N ASP A 259 23.95 -27.31 -10.73
CA ASP A 259 23.30 -26.01 -10.62
C ASP A 259 22.62 -25.69 -11.94
N ILE A 260 21.33 -25.35 -11.88
CA ILE A 260 20.51 -25.04 -13.04
C ILE A 260 19.84 -23.69 -12.82
N GLU A 261 20.14 -22.74 -13.70
CA GLU A 261 19.41 -21.48 -13.78
C GLU A 261 18.00 -21.78 -14.30
N VAL A 262 16.97 -21.46 -13.52
CA VAL A 262 15.57 -21.82 -13.84
C VAL A 262 14.73 -20.63 -14.27
N ALA A 263 15.05 -19.45 -13.75
CA ALA A 263 14.28 -18.25 -14.04
C ALA A 263 15.10 -16.98 -13.78
N THR A 264 14.70 -15.90 -14.45
CA THR A 264 15.06 -14.54 -14.08
C THR A 264 13.89 -13.85 -13.41
N VAL A 265 14.12 -13.25 -12.24
CA VAL A 265 13.16 -12.42 -11.52
C VAL A 265 13.58 -10.96 -11.63
N THR A 266 12.68 -10.10 -12.12
CA THR A 266 12.91 -8.64 -12.12
C THR A 266 11.98 -7.97 -11.13
N LYS A 267 12.56 -7.23 -10.17
CA LYS A 267 11.86 -6.35 -9.24
C LYS A 267 11.92 -4.91 -9.70
N ASN A 268 10.76 -4.26 -9.80
CA ASN A 268 10.63 -2.84 -10.13
C ASN A 268 9.54 -2.21 -9.24
N GLY A 269 9.94 -1.40 -8.26
CA GLY A 269 9.05 -0.92 -7.21
C GLY A 269 8.43 -2.08 -6.43
N PHE A 270 7.10 -2.19 -6.51
CA PHE A 270 6.30 -3.20 -5.81
C PHE A 270 5.92 -4.40 -6.68
N SER A 271 6.51 -4.54 -7.87
CA SER A 271 6.12 -5.61 -8.79
C SER A 271 7.29 -6.54 -9.08
N PHE A 272 6.99 -7.85 -9.05
CA PHE A 272 7.87 -8.90 -9.53
C PHE A 272 7.40 -9.43 -10.87
N THR A 273 8.35 -9.69 -11.75
CA THR A 273 8.11 -10.44 -12.99
C THR A 273 9.06 -11.61 -13.05
N VAL A 274 8.55 -12.77 -13.44
CA VAL A 274 9.32 -14.02 -13.53
C VAL A 274 9.35 -14.45 -14.99
N THR A 275 10.56 -14.69 -15.51
CA THR A 275 10.80 -15.22 -16.85
C THR A 275 11.51 -16.56 -16.72
N PRO A 276 10.82 -17.69 -16.95
CA PRO A 276 11.45 -19.01 -17.02
C PRO A 276 12.53 -19.06 -18.13
N LEU A 277 13.60 -19.83 -17.90
CA LEU A 277 14.73 -19.99 -18.82
C LEU A 277 14.63 -21.27 -19.69
#